data_AF-A0A939WIQ1-F1
#
_entry.id   AF-A0A939WIQ1-F1
#
_cell.length_a   1.000
_cell.length_b   1.000
_cell.length_c   1.000
_cell.angle_alpha   90.00
_cell.angle_beta   90.00
_cell.angle_gamma   90.00
#
_symmetry.space_group_name_H-M   'P 1'
#
loop_
_entity.id
_entity.type
_entity.pdbx_description
1 polymer ?
#
loop_
_entity_poly.entity_id
_entity_poly.type
_entity_poly.pdbx_seq_one_letter_code
_entity_poly.pdbx_strand_id
1 'polypeptide(L)'
;MEKRDVVYILRNDIDGKTDELTYSLRSVAENFPVRFVWFVGGCPDGFKPDKAIIHDQTGGNKWERARSSLIKACECKEITDEFYLFNDDFFVLKEPKGEFINFVNGTLGKRVADIIVANRGGTSAYTRGLDDLAKRLRRMQKDTLSFAVHMPILIEKKKMLELLKSKNEHHAFRSLYGNYYEIPYIYHKDVKIHGMEQVPGDDWDYLSTTEQSFAFGNVGEWIRKRFPNPCKYEEADR
;
A
#
# COMPACT_ATOMS: atom_id res chain seq x y z
N MET A 1 -13.04 -2.62 -18.49
CA MET A 1 -12.53 -1.67 -17.48
C MET A 1 -11.29 -1.02 -18.05
N GLU A 2 -11.18 0.30 -18.02
CA GLU A 2 -9.96 0.99 -18.45
C GLU A 2 -8.79 0.59 -17.53
N LYS A 3 -7.68 0.17 -18.13
CA LYS A 3 -6.49 -0.24 -17.35
C LYS A 3 -5.85 1.00 -16.75
N ARG A 4 -5.66 0.98 -15.43
CA ARG A 4 -4.95 2.04 -14.68
C ARG A 4 -3.52 1.61 -14.36
N ASP A 5 -2.70 2.56 -13.96
CA ASP A 5 -1.34 2.28 -13.51
C ASP A 5 -1.32 1.73 -12.09
N VAL A 6 -0.35 0.87 -11.80
CA VAL A 6 0.00 0.42 -10.43
C VAL A 6 1.29 1.14 -10.03
N VAL A 7 1.28 1.79 -8.88
CA VAL A 7 2.41 2.56 -8.36
C VAL A 7 2.91 1.94 -7.06
N TYR A 8 4.18 1.54 -7.07
CA TYR A 8 4.93 1.14 -5.88
C TYR A 8 5.81 2.30 -5.41
N ILE A 9 5.68 2.66 -4.14
CA ILE A 9 6.59 3.62 -3.49
C ILE A 9 7.70 2.82 -2.81
N LEU A 10 8.89 2.82 -3.41
CA LEU A 10 10.02 2.03 -2.94
C LEU A 10 11.07 2.92 -2.29
N ARG A 11 11.75 2.41 -1.26
CA ARG A 11 12.83 3.17 -0.63
C ARG A 11 14.08 3.13 -1.50
N ASN A 12 14.88 4.19 -1.43
CA ASN A 12 16.13 4.31 -2.19
C ASN A 12 17.23 3.38 -1.67
N ASP A 13 17.12 2.93 -0.42
CA ASP A 13 18.07 2.07 0.29
C ASP A 13 17.65 0.60 0.27
N ILE A 14 16.77 0.19 -0.65
CA ILE A 14 16.49 -1.23 -0.86
C ILE A 14 17.66 -1.79 -1.69
N ASP A 15 18.50 -2.56 -1.00
CA ASP A 15 19.58 -3.31 -1.63
C ASP A 15 19.02 -4.58 -2.28
N GLY A 16 19.24 -4.71 -3.59
CA GLY A 16 18.96 -5.93 -4.35
C GLY A 16 17.49 -6.35 -4.42
N LYS A 17 17.29 -7.57 -4.94
CA LYS A 17 15.97 -8.16 -5.14
C LYS A 17 15.34 -8.50 -3.79
N THR A 18 14.24 -7.84 -3.43
CA THR A 18 13.47 -8.25 -2.24
C THR A 18 12.47 -9.34 -2.60
N ASP A 19 12.41 -10.30 -1.70
CA ASP A 19 11.60 -11.49 -1.85
C ASP A 19 10.10 -11.11 -1.87
N GLU A 20 9.63 -10.26 -0.96
CA GLU A 20 8.24 -9.77 -0.94
C GLU A 20 7.84 -9.04 -2.25
N LEU A 21 8.65 -8.08 -2.71
CA LEU A 21 8.37 -7.34 -3.94
C LEU A 21 8.30 -8.26 -5.17
N THR A 22 9.19 -9.27 -5.22
CA THR A 22 9.18 -10.27 -6.31
C THR A 22 7.82 -10.93 -6.44
N TYR A 23 7.29 -11.45 -5.34
CA TYR A 23 6.01 -12.16 -5.38
C TYR A 23 4.81 -11.21 -5.44
N SER A 24 4.91 -9.99 -4.93
CA SER A 24 3.91 -8.94 -5.15
C SER A 24 3.76 -8.66 -6.65
N LEU A 25 4.87 -8.45 -7.37
CA LEU A 25 4.87 -8.22 -8.81
C LEU A 25 4.34 -9.39 -9.63
N ARG A 26 4.72 -10.63 -9.26
CA ARG A 26 4.17 -11.83 -9.90
C ARG A 26 2.66 -11.91 -9.74
N SER A 27 2.16 -11.63 -8.54
CA SER A 27 0.72 -11.63 -8.26
C SER A 27 -0.03 -10.56 -9.05
N VAL A 28 0.56 -9.37 -9.21
CA VAL A 28 0.00 -8.28 -10.06
C VAL A 28 0.02 -8.68 -11.53
N ALA A 29 1.12 -9.26 -12.01
CA ALA A 29 1.25 -9.69 -13.41
C ALA A 29 0.25 -10.81 -13.77
N GLU A 30 -0.03 -11.74 -12.84
CA GLU A 30 -0.97 -12.84 -13.06
C GLU A 30 -2.43 -12.39 -12.93
N ASN A 31 -2.76 -11.58 -11.92
CA ASN A 31 -4.14 -11.40 -11.49
C ASN A 31 -4.67 -9.96 -11.59
N PHE A 32 -3.88 -8.95 -11.95
CA PHE A 32 -4.34 -7.57 -11.84
C PHE A 32 -4.32 -6.82 -13.18
N PRO A 33 -5.44 -6.19 -13.59
CA PRO A 33 -5.54 -5.49 -14.87
C PRO A 33 -4.79 -4.16 -14.83
N VAL A 34 -3.49 -4.20 -15.16
CA VAL A 34 -2.59 -3.05 -15.11
C VAL A 34 -2.22 -2.54 -16.51
N ARG A 35 -2.11 -1.22 -16.65
CA ARG A 35 -1.53 -0.57 -17.83
C ARG A 35 -0.01 -0.56 -17.74
N PHE A 36 0.53 0.12 -16.74
CA PHE A 36 1.95 0.10 -16.38
C PHE A 36 2.16 -0.11 -14.88
N VAL A 37 3.18 -0.87 -14.52
CA VAL A 37 3.77 -0.89 -13.18
C VAL A 37 4.85 0.18 -13.11
N TRP A 38 4.72 1.05 -12.12
CA TRP A 38 5.64 2.14 -11.83
C TRP A 38 6.37 1.90 -10.51
N PHE A 39 7.68 2.09 -10.52
CA PHE A 39 8.47 2.28 -9.31
C PHE A 39 8.76 3.76 -9.10
N VAL A 40 8.54 4.26 -7.89
CA VAL A 40 8.77 5.67 -7.55
C VAL A 40 9.57 5.77 -6.25
N GLY A 41 10.69 6.49 -6.31
CA GLY A 41 11.71 6.49 -5.26
C GLY A 41 12.90 5.62 -5.70
N GLY A 42 13.04 4.45 -5.09
CA GLY A 42 14.05 3.46 -5.46
C GLY A 42 13.66 2.57 -6.66
N CYS A 43 14.65 1.92 -7.25
CA CYS A 43 14.48 0.83 -8.21
C CYS A 43 15.56 -0.22 -7.91
N PRO A 44 15.24 -1.25 -7.11
CA PRO A 44 16.23 -2.24 -6.70
C PRO A 44 16.72 -3.08 -7.89
N ASP A 45 17.97 -3.55 -7.81
CA ASP A 45 18.55 -4.44 -8.81
C ASP A 45 17.75 -5.75 -8.94
N GLY A 46 17.72 -6.32 -10.15
CA GLY A 46 16.97 -7.55 -10.45
C GLY A 46 15.50 -7.32 -10.83
N PHE A 47 15.06 -6.07 -10.90
CA PHE A 47 13.71 -5.70 -11.37
C PHE A 47 13.73 -4.79 -12.59
N LYS A 48 12.70 -4.93 -13.41
CA LYS A 48 12.45 -4.12 -14.60
C LYS A 48 10.98 -3.69 -14.63
N PRO A 49 10.59 -2.62 -13.90
CA PRO A 49 9.23 -2.10 -13.99
C PRO A 49 8.94 -1.61 -15.42
N ASP A 50 7.66 -1.43 -15.78
CA ASP A 50 7.33 -0.83 -17.08
C ASP A 50 7.90 0.59 -17.18
N LYS A 51 7.87 1.34 -16.05
CA LYS A 51 8.41 2.70 -15.92
C LYS A 51 8.92 2.97 -14.50
N ALA A 52 9.83 3.94 -14.35
CA ALA A 52 10.35 4.34 -13.04
C ALA A 52 10.55 5.85 -12.92
N ILE A 53 10.39 6.37 -11.70
CA ILE A 53 10.74 7.74 -11.30
C ILE A 53 11.76 7.65 -10.17
N ILE A 54 13.03 7.68 -10.52
CA ILE A 54 14.13 7.63 -9.54
C ILE A 54 14.40 9.03 -9.02
N HIS A 55 14.38 9.19 -7.70
CA HIS A 55 14.72 10.46 -7.06
C HIS A 55 15.18 10.25 -5.64
N ASP A 56 15.93 11.22 -5.10
CA ASP A 56 16.28 11.25 -3.69
C ASP A 56 15.04 11.51 -2.84
N GLN A 57 14.68 10.55 -1.99
CA GLN A 57 13.59 10.70 -1.04
C GLN A 57 13.97 11.69 0.06
N THR A 58 13.08 12.63 0.35
CA THR A 58 13.32 13.68 1.33
C THR A 58 12.49 13.48 2.60
N GLY A 59 13.06 13.87 3.75
CA GLY A 59 12.41 13.74 5.06
C GLY A 59 13.29 13.01 6.09
N GLY A 60 13.07 13.31 7.37
CA GLY A 60 13.76 12.70 8.51
C GLY A 60 13.20 11.33 8.92
N ASN A 61 12.03 10.94 8.40
CA ASN A 61 11.44 9.63 8.70
C ASN A 61 10.82 8.94 7.46
N LYS A 62 10.49 7.65 7.59
CA LYS A 62 9.97 6.83 6.49
C LYS A 62 8.66 7.36 5.89
N TRP A 63 7.83 8.05 6.67
CA TRP A 63 6.55 8.59 6.20
C TRP A 63 6.74 9.82 5.33
N GLU A 64 7.67 10.70 5.72
CA GLU A 64 8.04 11.87 4.94
C GLU A 64 8.69 11.46 3.61
N ARG A 65 9.56 10.44 3.66
CA ARG A 65 10.16 9.84 2.45
C ARG A 65 9.10 9.28 1.51
N ALA A 66 8.18 8.47 2.02
CA ALA A 66 7.06 7.95 1.22
C ALA A 66 6.18 9.07 0.64
N ARG A 67 5.92 10.13 1.42
CA ARG A 67 5.21 11.32 0.95
C ARG A 67 5.95 12.01 -0.19
N SER A 68 7.27 12.16 -0.10
CA SER A 68 8.07 12.79 -1.17
C SER A 68 7.92 12.03 -2.50
N SER A 69 7.93 10.70 -2.45
CA SER A 69 7.72 9.85 -3.64
C SER A 69 6.28 9.91 -4.14
N LEU A 70 5.29 9.92 -3.26
CA LEU A 70 3.90 10.01 -3.67
C LEU A 70 3.59 11.37 -4.34
N ILE A 71 4.24 12.45 -3.91
CA ILE A 71 4.20 13.74 -4.61
C ILE A 71 4.75 13.59 -6.02
N LYS A 72 5.90 12.94 -6.21
CA LYS A 72 6.49 12.70 -7.54
C LYS A 72 5.58 11.86 -8.43
N ALA A 73 4.94 10.84 -7.88
CA ALA A 73 3.94 10.05 -8.61
C ALA A 73 2.76 10.94 -9.08
N CYS A 74 2.21 11.77 -8.19
CA CYS A 74 1.08 12.63 -8.51
C CYS A 74 1.43 13.79 -9.48
N GLU A 75 2.69 14.24 -9.50
CA GLU A 75 3.19 15.26 -10.44
C GLU A 75 3.49 14.69 -11.84
N CYS A 76 3.66 13.37 -11.96
CA CYS A 76 3.99 12.74 -13.23
C CYS A 76 2.79 12.80 -14.20
N LYS A 77 3.02 13.39 -15.37
CA LYS A 77 2.01 13.50 -16.43
C LYS A 77 1.72 12.16 -17.11
N GLU A 78 2.67 11.22 -17.06
CA GLU A 78 2.53 9.93 -17.72
C GLU A 78 1.76 8.89 -16.89
N ILE A 79 1.79 9.00 -15.56
CA ILE A 79 0.94 8.19 -14.68
C ILE A 79 -0.52 8.56 -14.93
N THR A 80 -1.44 7.61 -14.96
CA THR A 80 -2.88 7.87 -15.12
C THR A 80 -3.44 8.80 -14.04
N ASP A 81 -4.49 9.58 -14.36
CA ASP A 81 -5.17 10.49 -13.41
C ASP A 81 -5.68 9.76 -12.18
N GLU A 82 -6.11 8.51 -12.34
CA GLU A 82 -6.35 7.57 -11.26
C GLU A 82 -5.36 6.40 -11.33
N PHE A 83 -4.75 6.02 -10.21
CA PHE A 83 -3.81 4.90 -10.13
C PHE A 83 -3.99 4.10 -8.84
N TYR A 84 -3.56 2.86 -8.85
CA TYR A 84 -3.56 2.02 -7.66
C TYR A 84 -2.24 2.16 -6.91
N LEU A 85 -2.29 2.57 -5.65
CA LEU A 85 -1.13 2.63 -4.78
C LEU A 85 -0.93 1.29 -4.07
N PHE A 86 0.22 0.65 -4.33
CA PHE A 86 0.62 -0.64 -3.76
C PHE A 86 1.81 -0.48 -2.80
N ASN A 87 1.89 -1.43 -1.87
CA ASN A 87 3.12 -1.72 -1.13
C ASN A 87 3.74 -3.01 -1.70
N ASP A 88 5.03 -3.21 -1.41
CA ASP A 88 5.79 -4.42 -1.75
C ASP A 88 5.31 -5.69 -1.04
N ASP A 89 4.56 -5.55 0.06
CA ASP A 89 3.96 -6.64 0.84
C ASP A 89 2.49 -6.93 0.49
N PHE A 90 1.98 -6.44 -0.66
CA PHE A 90 0.61 -6.69 -1.12
C PHE A 90 0.58 -7.71 -2.25
N PHE A 91 -0.26 -8.74 -2.12
CA PHE A 91 -0.42 -9.80 -3.10
C PHE A 91 -1.87 -9.86 -3.60
N VAL A 92 -2.04 -9.97 -4.92
CA VAL A 92 -3.35 -10.13 -5.57
C VAL A 92 -3.59 -11.61 -5.84
N LEU A 93 -4.55 -12.21 -5.16
CA LEU A 93 -4.82 -13.65 -5.26
C LEU A 93 -5.80 -13.99 -6.39
N LYS A 94 -6.68 -13.04 -6.74
CA LYS A 94 -7.71 -13.18 -7.77
C LYS A 94 -7.91 -11.86 -8.52
N GLU A 95 -8.36 -11.97 -9.76
CA GLU A 95 -8.74 -10.80 -10.54
C GLU A 95 -9.92 -10.06 -9.89
N PRO A 96 -9.81 -8.73 -9.64
CA PRO A 96 -10.91 -7.95 -9.10
C PRO A 96 -12.14 -8.05 -10.01
N LYS A 97 -13.30 -8.36 -9.42
CA LYS A 97 -14.56 -8.45 -10.16
C LYS A 97 -15.22 -7.08 -10.22
N GLY A 98 -15.45 -6.59 -11.43
CA GLY A 98 -16.14 -5.32 -11.65
C GLY A 98 -15.25 -4.10 -11.43
N GLU A 99 -15.86 -2.98 -11.05
CA GLU A 99 -15.14 -1.75 -10.75
C GLU A 99 -14.46 -1.82 -9.37
N PHE A 100 -13.20 -1.39 -9.31
CA PHE A 100 -12.46 -1.36 -8.06
C PHE A 100 -13.06 -0.34 -7.07
N ILE A 101 -13.30 -0.77 -5.84
CA ILE A 101 -13.73 0.08 -4.73
C ILE A 101 -12.71 0.02 -3.59
N ASN A 102 -12.52 1.13 -2.87
CA ASN A 102 -11.56 1.18 -1.78
C ASN A 102 -12.04 0.38 -0.56
N PHE A 103 -11.11 0.06 0.32
CA PHE A 103 -11.39 -0.75 1.50
C PHE A 103 -11.14 0.01 2.79
N VAL A 104 -12.02 -0.20 3.77
CA VAL A 104 -11.86 0.30 5.13
C VAL A 104 -11.97 -0.83 6.16
N ASN A 105 -11.27 -0.67 7.27
CA ASN A 105 -11.40 -1.56 8.42
C ASN A 105 -11.61 -0.74 9.71
N GLY A 106 -12.88 -0.50 10.04
CA GLY A 106 -13.27 0.26 11.23
C GLY A 106 -12.85 1.72 11.21
N THR A 107 -12.78 2.33 12.39
CA THR A 107 -12.40 3.74 12.57
C THR A 107 -10.96 3.88 13.09
N LEU A 108 -10.35 5.04 12.86
CA LEU A 108 -9.07 5.44 13.43
C LEU A 108 -9.10 5.39 14.95
N GLY A 109 -10.22 5.82 15.57
CA GLY A 109 -10.40 5.75 17.02
C GLY A 109 -10.36 4.31 17.56
N LYS A 110 -11.07 3.39 16.90
CA LYS A 110 -11.02 1.96 17.24
C LYS A 110 -9.61 1.41 17.07
N ARG A 111 -8.94 1.72 15.96
CA ARG A 111 -7.55 1.28 15.70
C ARG A 111 -6.58 1.77 16.78
N VAL A 112 -6.71 3.02 17.22
CA VAL A 112 -5.92 3.58 18.33
C VAL A 112 -6.17 2.79 19.62
N ALA A 113 -7.44 2.54 19.96
CA ALA A 113 -7.79 1.77 21.16
C ALA A 113 -7.21 0.34 21.11
N ASP A 114 -7.36 -0.35 19.97
CA ASP A 114 -6.84 -1.70 19.76
C ASP A 114 -5.30 -1.75 19.95
N ILE A 115 -4.58 -0.76 19.42
CA ILE A 115 -3.11 -0.66 19.58
C ILE A 115 -2.73 -0.42 21.05
N ILE A 116 -3.44 0.47 21.75
CA ILE A 116 -3.16 0.77 23.17
C ILE A 116 -3.35 -0.48 24.02
N VAL A 117 -4.43 -1.24 23.78
CA VAL A 117 -4.70 -2.51 24.47
C VAL A 117 -3.58 -3.52 24.19
N ALA A 118 -3.21 -3.71 22.92
CA ALA A 118 -2.14 -4.64 22.54
C ALA A 118 -0.79 -4.27 23.16
N ASN A 119 -0.50 -2.97 23.29
CA ASN A 119 0.75 -2.46 23.88
C ASN A 119 0.67 -2.22 25.39
N ARG A 120 -0.31 -2.80 26.10
CA ARG A 120 -0.48 -2.67 27.56
C ARG A 120 -0.46 -1.21 28.06
N GLY A 121 -1.08 -0.31 27.30
CA GLY A 121 -1.16 1.13 27.63
C GLY A 121 -0.10 2.01 26.98
N GLY A 122 0.93 1.45 26.33
CA GLY A 122 1.97 2.22 25.65
C GLY A 122 1.47 2.94 24.40
N THR A 123 1.81 4.22 24.24
CA THR A 123 1.51 5.00 23.02
C THR A 123 2.78 5.34 22.23
N SER A 124 2.82 4.91 20.97
CA SER A 124 3.89 5.29 20.03
C SER A 124 3.58 6.63 19.35
N ALA A 125 4.60 7.24 18.73
CA ALA A 125 4.41 8.45 17.90
C ALA A 125 3.38 8.21 16.79
N TYR A 126 3.39 7.02 16.18
CA TYR A 126 2.38 6.59 15.21
C TYR A 126 0.97 6.59 15.81
N THR A 127 0.78 6.00 16.98
CA THR A 127 -0.53 5.92 17.65
C THR A 127 -1.08 7.31 17.96
N ARG A 128 -0.24 8.21 18.50
CA ARG A 128 -0.61 9.61 18.75
C ARG A 128 -1.00 10.33 17.47
N GLY A 129 -0.28 10.08 16.39
CA GLY A 129 -0.56 10.63 15.09
C GLY A 129 -1.92 10.20 14.53
N LEU A 130 -2.29 8.92 14.66
CA LEU A 130 -3.62 8.46 14.26
C LEU A 130 -4.75 9.12 15.07
N ASP A 131 -4.55 9.30 16.39
CA ASP A 131 -5.52 9.98 17.26
C ASP A 131 -5.67 11.46 16.89
N ASP A 132 -4.56 12.16 16.61
CA ASP A 132 -4.59 13.55 16.12
C ASP A 132 -5.37 13.67 14.81
N LEU A 133 -5.10 12.80 13.83
CA LEU A 133 -5.85 12.77 12.58
C LEU A 133 -7.36 12.55 12.84
N ALA A 134 -7.72 11.62 13.72
CA ALA A 134 -9.12 11.36 14.05
C ALA A 134 -9.80 12.59 14.69
N LYS A 135 -9.10 13.32 15.58
CA LYS A 135 -9.61 14.58 16.16
C LYS A 135 -9.75 15.66 15.09
N ARG A 136 -8.79 15.77 14.18
CA ARG A 136 -8.81 16.74 13.10
C ARG A 136 -9.94 16.50 12.11
N LEU A 137 -10.15 15.26 11.66
CA LEU A 137 -11.27 14.90 10.79
C LEU A 137 -12.63 15.20 11.45
N ARG A 138 -12.79 14.89 12.74
CA ARG A 138 -14.02 15.25 13.48
C ARG A 138 -14.28 16.75 13.53
N ARG A 139 -13.25 17.59 13.74
CA ARG A 139 -13.39 19.06 13.68
C ARG A 139 -13.83 19.54 12.30
N MET A 140 -13.47 18.80 11.25
CA MET A 140 -13.88 19.07 9.87
C MET A 140 -15.24 18.46 9.52
N GLN A 141 -15.93 17.83 10.49
CA GLN A 141 -17.18 17.09 10.27
C GLN A 141 -17.05 15.99 9.20
N LYS A 142 -15.88 15.35 9.16
CA LYS A 142 -15.58 14.21 8.30
C LYS A 142 -15.57 12.92 9.11
N ASP A 143 -15.80 11.82 8.41
CA ASP A 143 -15.63 10.48 8.95
C ASP A 143 -14.19 10.24 9.42
N THR A 144 -14.02 9.19 10.24
CA THR A 144 -12.73 8.78 10.78
C THR A 144 -12.40 7.34 10.42
N LEU A 145 -12.75 6.90 9.22
CA LEU A 145 -12.53 5.53 8.77
C LEU A 145 -11.05 5.24 8.55
N SER A 146 -10.63 4.00 8.83
CA SER A 146 -9.27 3.57 8.57
C SER A 146 -9.16 2.95 7.17
N PHE A 147 -8.58 3.71 6.24
CA PHE A 147 -8.18 3.23 4.91
C PHE A 147 -6.77 2.61 4.90
N ALA A 148 -6.25 2.25 6.07
CA ALA A 148 -4.95 1.60 6.25
C ALA A 148 -5.09 0.07 6.26
N VAL A 149 -6.03 -0.45 5.47
CA VAL A 149 -6.15 -1.89 5.21
C VAL A 149 -4.98 -2.29 4.31
N HIS A 150 -4.40 -3.47 4.52
CA HIS A 150 -3.24 -3.95 3.77
C HIS A 150 -3.64 -4.48 2.38
N MET A 151 -4.27 -3.59 1.62
CA MET A 151 -4.74 -3.77 0.26
C MET A 151 -4.45 -2.48 -0.54
N PRO A 152 -4.48 -2.56 -1.88
CA PRO A 152 -4.34 -1.40 -2.73
C PRO A 152 -5.40 -0.34 -2.44
N ILE A 153 -5.07 0.92 -2.73
CA ILE A 153 -6.03 2.03 -2.72
C ILE A 153 -6.02 2.72 -4.08
N LEU A 154 -7.19 3.03 -4.61
CA LEU A 154 -7.37 3.80 -5.83
C LEU A 154 -7.28 5.29 -5.49
N ILE A 155 -6.34 5.98 -6.14
CA ILE A 155 -6.01 7.38 -5.88
C ILE A 155 -6.20 8.20 -7.14
N GLU A 156 -6.91 9.32 -7.02
CA GLU A 156 -6.89 10.40 -8.01
C GLU A 156 -5.75 11.39 -7.69
N LYS A 157 -4.86 11.62 -8.67
CA LYS A 157 -3.60 12.37 -8.52
C LYS A 157 -3.80 13.77 -7.99
N LYS A 158 -4.75 14.55 -8.54
CA LYS A 158 -4.89 15.98 -8.19
C LYS A 158 -5.33 16.14 -6.75
N LYS A 159 -6.33 15.38 -6.32
CA LYS A 159 -6.83 15.30 -4.94
C LYS A 159 -5.74 14.87 -3.97
N MET A 160 -5.00 13.81 -4.28
CA MET A 160 -3.90 13.39 -3.41
C MET A 160 -2.79 14.44 -3.33
N LEU A 161 -2.40 15.04 -4.46
CA LEU A 161 -1.38 16.07 -4.50
C LEU A 161 -1.76 17.31 -3.68
N GLU A 162 -3.03 17.73 -3.75
CA GLU A 162 -3.57 18.82 -2.92
C GLU A 162 -3.34 18.53 -1.44
N LEU A 163 -3.75 17.35 -0.95
CA LEU A 163 -3.56 16.96 0.44
C LEU A 163 -2.09 16.87 0.84
N LEU A 164 -1.26 16.25 -0.01
CA LEU A 164 0.15 16.09 0.30
C LEU A 164 0.88 17.43 0.37
N LYS A 165 0.48 18.45 -0.39
CA LYS A 165 1.11 19.79 -0.37
C LYS A 165 0.47 20.79 0.58
N SER A 166 -0.73 20.50 1.07
CA SER A 166 -1.44 21.35 2.02
C SER A 166 -0.80 21.35 3.42
N LYS A 167 -1.26 22.27 4.29
CA LYS A 167 -1.06 22.23 5.75
C LYS A 167 -1.84 21.11 6.46
N ASN A 168 -2.56 20.35 5.66
CA ASN A 168 -3.43 19.28 6.08
C ASN A 168 -2.75 17.90 5.90
N GLU A 169 -1.47 17.85 5.53
CA GLU A 169 -0.67 16.66 5.35
C GLU A 169 -0.63 15.78 6.61
N HIS A 170 -0.50 14.46 6.42
CA HIS A 170 -0.42 13.51 7.51
C HIS A 170 0.22 12.19 7.05
N HIS A 171 0.95 11.49 7.94
CA HIS A 171 1.60 10.22 7.59
C HIS A 171 0.60 9.10 7.27
N ALA A 172 -0.60 9.14 7.84
CA ALA A 172 -1.71 8.26 7.48
C ALA A 172 -2.48 8.80 6.24
N PHE A 173 -1.76 9.14 5.17
CA PHE A 173 -2.29 9.82 3.99
C PHE A 173 -3.45 9.07 3.33
N ARG A 174 -3.49 7.72 3.36
CA ARG A 174 -4.62 6.93 2.83
C ARG A 174 -5.92 7.25 3.57
N SER A 175 -5.86 7.30 4.90
CA SER A 175 -7.04 7.62 5.72
C SER A 175 -7.40 9.09 5.64
N LEU A 176 -6.42 9.99 5.57
CA LEU A 176 -6.68 11.40 5.30
C LEU A 176 -7.40 11.56 3.95
N TYR A 177 -6.86 10.97 2.88
CA TYR A 177 -7.42 11.03 1.53
C TYR A 177 -8.85 10.52 1.47
N GLY A 178 -9.09 9.30 1.97
CA GLY A 178 -10.39 8.67 1.89
C GLY A 178 -11.48 9.40 2.66
N ASN A 179 -11.17 9.89 3.86
CA ASN A 179 -12.15 10.65 4.66
C ASN A 179 -12.32 12.09 4.16
N TYR A 180 -11.26 12.75 3.70
CA TYR A 180 -11.35 14.15 3.25
C TYR A 180 -12.21 14.29 1.98
N TYR A 181 -11.99 13.41 1.01
CA TYR A 181 -12.72 13.38 -0.26
C TYR A 181 -13.91 12.43 -0.29
N GLU A 182 -14.22 11.76 0.83
CA GLU A 182 -15.38 10.85 0.98
C GLU A 182 -15.45 9.82 -0.17
N ILE A 183 -14.31 9.20 -0.46
CA ILE A 183 -14.21 8.26 -1.59
C ILE A 183 -15.06 7.01 -1.33
N PRO A 184 -15.64 6.38 -2.37
CA PRO A 184 -16.39 5.14 -2.22
C PRO A 184 -15.54 4.04 -1.57
N TYR A 185 -16.16 3.29 -0.66
CA TYR A 185 -15.51 2.21 0.06
C TYR A 185 -16.47 1.05 0.38
N ILE A 186 -15.88 -0.11 0.70
CA ILE A 186 -16.54 -1.21 1.39
C ILE A 186 -15.74 -1.64 2.62
N TYR A 187 -16.44 -2.20 3.61
CA TYR A 187 -15.79 -2.80 4.77
C TYR A 187 -15.12 -4.10 4.39
N HIS A 188 -13.88 -4.27 4.82
CA HIS A 188 -13.13 -5.50 4.61
C HIS A 188 -12.26 -5.81 5.82
N LYS A 189 -12.18 -7.10 6.18
CA LYS A 189 -11.27 -7.56 7.23
C LYS A 189 -9.83 -7.33 6.78
N ASP A 190 -8.94 -7.01 7.70
CA ASP A 190 -7.51 -6.91 7.37
C ASP A 190 -6.98 -8.27 6.88
N VAL A 191 -6.24 -8.25 5.78
CA VAL A 191 -5.65 -9.43 5.11
C VAL A 191 -4.18 -9.63 5.46
N LYS A 192 -3.64 -8.85 6.41
CA LYS A 192 -2.27 -9.03 6.86
C LYS A 192 -2.15 -10.24 7.78
N ILE A 193 -1.31 -11.19 7.37
CA ILE A 193 -0.91 -12.34 8.17
C ILE A 193 0.29 -11.95 9.03
N HIS A 194 0.16 -12.22 10.34
CA HIS A 194 1.22 -12.00 11.33
C HIS A 194 1.76 -13.31 11.91
N GLY A 195 0.95 -14.38 11.92
CA GLY A 195 1.30 -15.67 12.53
C GLY A 195 2.11 -16.58 11.61
N MET A 196 2.99 -17.37 12.21
CA MET A 196 3.89 -18.28 11.49
C MET A 196 3.15 -19.44 10.81
N GLU A 197 2.04 -19.89 11.38
CA GLU A 197 1.29 -21.07 10.89
C GLU A 197 0.14 -20.69 9.95
N GLN A 198 -0.18 -19.41 9.84
CA GLN A 198 -1.34 -18.91 9.08
C GLN A 198 -1.08 -18.96 7.57
N VAL A 199 -2.16 -19.24 6.82
CA VAL A 199 -2.23 -19.16 5.35
C VAL A 199 -3.53 -18.44 4.96
N PRO A 200 -3.62 -17.82 3.76
CA PRO A 200 -4.86 -17.20 3.30
C PRO A 200 -5.98 -18.23 3.15
N GLY A 201 -7.23 -17.78 3.31
CA GLY A 201 -8.40 -18.58 2.98
C GLY A 201 -8.65 -18.65 1.48
N ASP A 202 -9.36 -19.68 1.02
CA ASP A 202 -9.68 -19.88 -0.40
C ASP A 202 -10.52 -18.74 -1.01
N ASP A 203 -11.26 -18.00 -0.18
CA ASP A 203 -12.11 -16.89 -0.57
C ASP A 203 -11.38 -15.54 -0.66
N TRP A 204 -10.12 -15.44 -0.23
CA TRP A 204 -9.38 -14.18 -0.21
C TRP A 204 -9.06 -13.66 -1.61
N ASP A 205 -9.30 -12.36 -1.84
CA ASP A 205 -8.93 -11.66 -3.08
C ASP A 205 -7.53 -11.03 -2.99
N TYR A 206 -7.13 -10.65 -1.77
CA TYR A 206 -5.85 -10.03 -1.47
C TYR A 206 -5.20 -10.67 -0.24
N LEU A 207 -3.89 -10.52 -0.14
CA LEU A 207 -3.07 -10.97 0.98
C LEU A 207 -1.99 -9.93 1.27
N SER A 208 -1.58 -9.83 2.54
CA SER A 208 -0.37 -9.13 2.91
C SER A 208 0.38 -9.88 4.01
N THR A 209 1.69 -9.67 4.10
CA THR A 209 2.57 -10.33 5.06
C THR A 209 3.33 -9.31 5.91
N THR A 210 3.86 -9.73 7.05
CA THR A 210 5.07 -9.11 7.62
C THR A 210 6.31 -9.78 7.02
N GLU A 211 7.43 -9.07 7.01
CA GLU A 211 8.74 -9.62 6.62
C GLU A 211 9.00 -10.99 7.28
N GLN A 212 8.73 -11.12 8.58
CA GLN A 212 8.93 -12.36 9.34
C GLN A 212 8.00 -13.49 8.87
N SER A 213 6.70 -13.22 8.68
CA SER A 213 5.74 -14.22 8.20
C SER A 213 6.03 -14.64 6.75
N PHE A 214 6.56 -13.74 5.92
CA PHE A 214 6.94 -14.03 4.56
C PHE A 214 8.21 -14.87 4.46
N ALA A 215 9.22 -14.53 5.25
CA ALA A 215 10.52 -15.19 5.22
C ALA A 215 10.47 -16.58 5.85
N PHE A 216 9.69 -16.75 6.93
CA PHE A 216 9.78 -17.94 7.78
C PHE A 216 8.45 -18.62 8.07
N GLY A 217 7.32 -18.03 7.66
CA GLY A 217 5.98 -18.58 7.92
C GLY A 217 5.42 -19.41 6.77
N ASN A 218 4.38 -20.19 7.06
CA ASN A 218 3.64 -21.00 6.11
C ASN A 218 3.07 -20.17 4.95
N VAL A 219 2.64 -18.92 5.22
CA VAL A 219 2.19 -17.99 4.19
C VAL A 219 3.26 -17.70 3.16
N GLY A 220 4.53 -17.58 3.57
CA GLY A 220 5.65 -17.38 2.67
C GLY A 220 5.81 -18.56 1.72
N GLU A 221 5.85 -19.79 2.24
CA GLU A 221 5.91 -20.98 1.39
C GLU A 221 4.72 -21.08 0.44
N TRP A 222 3.53 -20.76 0.95
CA TRP A 222 2.29 -20.76 0.18
C TRP A 222 2.37 -19.79 -1.00
N ILE A 223 2.83 -18.54 -0.77
CA ILE A 223 2.98 -17.54 -1.82
C ILE A 223 3.97 -18.03 -2.90
N ARG A 224 5.11 -18.59 -2.49
CA ARG A 224 6.13 -19.12 -3.43
C ARG A 224 5.60 -20.26 -4.28
N LYS A 225 4.79 -21.15 -3.70
CA LYS A 225 4.10 -22.24 -4.41
C LYS A 225 3.00 -21.72 -5.33
N ARG A 226 2.28 -20.66 -4.94
CA ARG A 226 1.17 -20.08 -5.72
C ARG A 226 1.64 -19.31 -6.94
N PHE A 227 2.78 -18.63 -6.85
CA PHE A 227 3.37 -17.79 -7.91
C PHE A 227 4.81 -18.22 -8.26
N PRO A 228 5.03 -19.46 -8.72
CA PRO A 228 6.37 -20.03 -8.87
C PRO A 228 7.16 -19.42 -10.04
N ASN A 229 6.46 -18.94 -11.07
CA ASN A 229 7.06 -18.51 -12.32
C ASN A 229 7.49 -17.03 -12.25
N PRO A 230 8.69 -16.69 -12.73
CA PRO A 230 9.09 -15.30 -12.92
C PRO A 230 8.10 -14.55 -13.82
N CYS A 231 7.92 -13.26 -13.55
CA CYS A 231 7.09 -12.37 -14.37
C CYS A 231 7.95 -11.40 -15.21
N LYS A 232 7.30 -10.66 -16.12
CA LYS A 232 7.97 -9.68 -17.01
C LYS A 232 8.68 -8.53 -16.26
N TYR A 233 8.45 -8.39 -14.95
CA TYR A 233 9.03 -7.36 -14.10
C TYR A 233 10.32 -7.78 -13.40
N GLU A 234 10.74 -9.03 -13.58
CA GLU A 234 12.01 -9.54 -13.08
C GLU A 234 13.05 -9.51 -14.20
N GLU A 235 14.27 -9.09 -13.89
CA GLU A 235 15.38 -9.30 -14.81
C GLU A 235 15.67 -10.80 -14.92
N ALA A 236 16.00 -11.26 -16.13
CA ALA A 236 16.48 -12.63 -16.30
C ALA A 236 17.81 -12.77 -15.55
N ASP A 237 17.96 -13.87 -14.80
CA ASP A 237 19.25 -14.23 -14.22
C ASP A 237 20.28 -14.29 -15.37
N ARG A 238 21.30 -13.42 -15.30
CA ARG A 238 22.37 -13.34 -16.30
C ARG A 238 23.35 -14.51 -16.15
#